data_AF-A0A956QBW0-F1
#
_entry.id   AF-A0A956QBW0-F1
#
_cell.length_a   1.000
_cell.length_b   1.000
_cell.length_c   1.000
_cell.angle_alpha   90.00
_cell.angle_beta   90.00
_cell.angle_gamma   90.00
#
_symmetry.space_group_name_H-M   'P 1'
#
loop_
_entity.id
_entity.type
_entity.pdbx_description
1 polymer ?
#
loop_
_entity_poly.entity_id
_entity_poly.type
_entity_poly.pdbx_seq_one_letter_code
_entity_poly.pdbx_strand_id
1 'polypeptide(L)'
;MAIVLFYESKGLIATLLLLTACAAWARIDPDLLLYRSRASRLLEPAERVRLKALAEGSFDTPDALAQAITEAFGRRDDQIVLELYAGVALVERRQDIQAAFVDRIDLLTRAEKLLDDYVDRVESTLRRADYGGQPIKLDDPAPFPPKADSDDERLLVLRPLIWPREAMGRTALDQLREASKADLAAVRARLDKARQAQANYDGGTAHWLTYLRKVAEAEPRLQEE
;
A
#
# COMPACT_ATOMS: atom_id res chain seq x y z
N MET A 1 -34.45 -19.31 4.57
CA MET A 1 -35.55 -18.35 4.38
C MET A 1 -35.00 -17.16 3.62
N ALA A 2 -35.27 -17.09 2.32
CA ALA A 2 -34.78 -16.03 1.46
C ALA A 2 -35.73 -14.83 1.58
N ILE A 3 -35.24 -13.69 2.06
CA ILE A 3 -35.95 -12.42 1.93
C ILE A 3 -35.42 -11.77 0.66
N VAL A 4 -36.24 -11.90 -0.37
CA VAL A 4 -36.20 -11.10 -1.59
C VAL A 4 -36.64 -9.69 -1.22
N LEU A 5 -35.74 -8.72 -1.35
CA LEU A 5 -36.06 -7.29 -1.40
C LEU A 5 -35.39 -6.71 -2.66
N PHE A 6 -36.04 -6.92 -3.79
CA PHE A 6 -35.84 -6.14 -5.00
C PHE A 6 -37.15 -5.41 -5.25
N TYR A 7 -37.19 -4.08 -5.11
CA TYR A 7 -38.00 -3.20 -5.98
C TYR A 7 -37.77 -1.67 -5.81
N GLU A 8 -36.86 -1.20 -4.95
CA GLU A 8 -36.43 0.22 -4.92
C GLU A 8 -34.91 0.42 -5.08
N SER A 9 -34.25 -0.59 -5.66
CA SER A 9 -32.80 -0.76 -5.61
C SER A 9 -31.98 0.14 -6.55
N LYS A 10 -32.57 0.94 -7.44
CA LYS A 10 -31.79 1.83 -8.31
C LYS A 10 -31.27 3.07 -7.57
N GLY A 11 -32.11 3.66 -6.71
CA GLY A 11 -31.70 4.79 -5.87
C GLY A 11 -30.75 4.35 -4.77
N LEU A 12 -31.06 3.24 -4.09
CA LEU A 12 -30.27 2.74 -2.97
C LEU A 12 -28.89 2.20 -3.40
N ILE A 13 -28.78 1.53 -4.55
CA ILE A 13 -27.49 1.13 -5.12
C ILE A 13 -26.71 2.35 -5.64
N ALA A 14 -27.37 3.34 -6.26
CA ALA A 14 -26.69 4.58 -6.67
C ALA A 14 -26.20 5.38 -5.47
N THR A 15 -26.96 5.47 -4.37
CA THR A 15 -26.56 6.12 -3.12
C THR A 15 -25.50 5.30 -2.37
N LEU A 16 -25.55 3.96 -2.38
CA LEU A 16 -24.48 3.11 -1.86
C LEU A 16 -23.21 3.18 -2.71
N LEU A 17 -23.31 3.32 -4.03
CA LEU A 17 -22.18 3.55 -4.93
C LEU A 17 -21.61 4.96 -4.78
N LEU A 18 -22.45 5.98 -4.58
CA LEU A 18 -22.04 7.34 -4.24
C LEU A 18 -21.42 7.40 -2.84
N LEU A 19 -21.94 6.67 -1.86
CA LEU A 19 -21.39 6.60 -0.50
C LEU A 19 -20.12 5.76 -0.45
N THR A 20 -19.98 4.69 -1.24
CA THR A 20 -18.72 3.94 -1.35
C THR A 20 -17.69 4.68 -2.21
N ALA A 21 -18.11 5.44 -3.22
CA ALA A 21 -17.24 6.37 -3.94
C ALA A 21 -16.81 7.53 -3.01
N CYS A 22 -17.70 8.11 -2.21
CA CYS A 22 -17.37 9.14 -1.22
C CYS A 22 -16.51 8.61 -0.06
N ALA A 23 -16.74 7.39 0.41
CA ALA A 23 -15.91 6.74 1.43
C ALA A 23 -14.53 6.34 0.88
N ALA A 24 -14.44 6.05 -0.42
CA ALA A 24 -13.15 5.92 -1.11
C ALA A 24 -12.45 7.29 -1.32
N TRP A 25 -13.19 8.40 -1.24
CA TRP A 25 -12.70 9.77 -1.51
C TRP A 25 -12.33 10.57 -0.25
N ALA A 26 -12.69 10.15 0.96
CA ALA A 26 -12.28 10.83 2.18
C ALA A 26 -10.94 10.29 2.71
N ARG A 27 -9.89 10.34 1.89
CA ARG A 27 -8.51 10.04 2.32
C ARG A 27 -7.74 11.31 2.65
N ILE A 28 -8.05 12.42 1.98
CA ILE A 28 -7.51 13.76 2.31
C ILE A 28 -8.52 14.52 3.14
N ASP A 29 -8.00 15.32 4.06
CA ASP A 29 -8.77 16.34 4.77
C ASP A 29 -9.56 17.22 3.77
N PRO A 30 -10.90 17.28 3.87
CA PRO A 30 -11.73 18.13 3.02
C PRO A 30 -11.25 19.59 2.97
N ASP A 31 -10.69 20.11 4.05
CA ASP A 31 -10.19 21.48 4.11
C ASP A 31 -8.98 21.67 3.20
N LEU A 32 -8.07 20.69 3.13
CA LEU A 32 -6.92 20.75 2.21
C LEU A 32 -7.34 20.68 0.75
N LEU A 33 -8.40 19.92 0.42
CA LEU A 33 -8.96 19.90 -0.93
C LEU A 33 -9.58 21.25 -1.31
N LEU A 34 -10.26 21.89 -0.35
CA LEU A 34 -10.82 23.23 -0.52
C LEU A 34 -9.71 24.27 -0.72
N TYR A 35 -8.64 24.23 0.10
CA TYR A 35 -7.48 25.10 -0.08
C TYR A 35 -6.77 24.87 -1.42
N ARG A 36 -6.65 23.61 -1.89
CA ARG A 36 -6.13 23.32 -3.23
C ARG A 36 -7.02 23.89 -4.32
N SER A 37 -8.34 23.84 -4.17
CA SER A 37 -9.26 24.47 -5.12
C SER A 37 -9.09 25.99 -5.17
N ARG A 38 -8.93 26.64 -4.01
CA ARG A 38 -8.64 28.07 -3.92
C ARG A 38 -7.29 28.41 -4.56
N ALA A 39 -6.23 27.65 -4.24
CA ALA A 39 -4.92 27.79 -4.87
C ALA A 39 -5.01 27.62 -6.40
N SER A 40 -5.78 26.64 -6.87
CA SER A 40 -6.00 26.44 -8.31
C SER A 40 -6.66 27.62 -9.03
N ARG A 41 -7.40 28.50 -8.33
CA ARG A 41 -7.98 29.72 -8.95
C ARG A 41 -6.96 30.83 -9.11
N LEU A 42 -5.89 30.80 -8.31
CA LEU A 42 -4.79 31.77 -8.33
C LEU A 42 -3.66 31.37 -9.29
N LEU A 43 -3.73 30.16 -9.87
CA LEU A 43 -2.70 29.59 -10.73
C LEU A 43 -3.17 29.42 -12.18
N GLU A 44 -2.26 29.68 -13.12
CA GLU A 44 -2.52 29.48 -14.54
C GLU A 44 -2.68 27.98 -14.87
N PRO A 45 -3.46 27.61 -15.90
CA PRO A 45 -3.63 26.22 -16.31
C PRO A 45 -2.30 25.48 -16.56
N ALA A 46 -1.32 26.14 -17.18
CA ALA A 46 -0.02 25.54 -17.48
C ALA A 46 0.79 25.24 -16.20
N GLU A 47 0.71 26.12 -15.20
CA GLU A 47 1.39 25.94 -13.91
C GLU A 47 0.81 24.74 -13.16
N ARG A 48 -0.52 24.60 -13.15
CA ARG A 48 -1.20 23.46 -12.52
C ARG A 48 -0.80 22.11 -13.10
N VAL A 49 -0.67 22.02 -14.43
CA VAL A 49 -0.20 20.80 -15.10
C VAL A 49 1.24 20.48 -14.69
N ARG A 50 2.12 21.49 -14.71
CA ARG A 50 3.53 21.31 -14.40
C ARG A 50 3.78 21.01 -12.92
N LEU A 51 3.04 21.61 -12.00
CA LEU A 51 3.08 21.29 -10.57
C LEU A 51 2.55 19.89 -10.28
N LYS A 52 1.50 19.45 -10.98
CA LYS A 52 1.00 18.07 -10.85
C LYS A 52 2.05 17.06 -11.31
N ALA A 53 2.70 17.32 -12.45
CA ALA A 53 3.81 16.50 -12.94
C ALA A 53 5.02 16.54 -11.99
N LEU A 54 5.29 17.69 -11.35
CA LEU A 54 6.35 17.78 -10.35
C LEU A 54 6.02 16.91 -9.13
N ALA A 55 4.79 16.97 -8.63
CA ALA A 55 4.29 16.18 -7.50
C ALA A 55 4.26 14.65 -7.76
N GLU A 56 4.48 14.22 -9.01
CA GLU A 56 4.74 12.83 -9.35
C GLU A 56 6.17 12.37 -8.96
N GLY A 57 7.05 13.29 -8.59
CA GLY A 57 8.36 12.98 -8.01
C GLY A 57 8.25 12.40 -6.59
N SER A 58 9.38 11.89 -6.09
CA SER A 58 9.51 11.47 -4.69
C SER A 58 10.11 12.61 -3.87
N PHE A 59 9.32 13.18 -2.95
CA PHE A 59 9.79 14.18 -2.01
C PHE A 59 9.56 13.70 -0.58
N ASP A 60 10.67 13.56 0.14
CA ASP A 60 10.64 13.12 1.54
C ASP A 60 10.31 14.27 2.50
N THR A 61 10.63 15.51 2.12
CA THR A 61 10.43 16.70 2.95
C THR A 61 9.77 17.85 2.19
N PRO A 62 9.05 18.74 2.90
CA PRO A 62 8.54 19.99 2.34
C PRO A 62 9.60 20.86 1.69
N ASP A 63 10.77 21.00 2.30
CA ASP A 63 11.87 21.81 1.79
C ASP A 63 12.38 21.32 0.43
N ALA A 64 12.43 20.00 0.22
CA ALA A 64 12.83 19.42 -1.06
C ALA A 64 11.84 19.77 -2.18
N LEU A 65 10.53 19.77 -1.89
CA LEU A 65 9.51 20.20 -2.84
C LEU A 65 9.60 21.71 -3.09
N ALA A 66 9.75 22.53 -2.05
CA ALA A 66 9.89 23.98 -2.17
C ALA A 66 11.10 24.36 -3.05
N GLN A 67 12.22 23.66 -2.87
CA GLN A 67 13.40 23.81 -3.72
C GLN A 67 13.10 23.42 -5.18
N ALA A 68 12.48 22.28 -5.42
CA ALA A 68 12.14 21.83 -6.78
C ALA A 68 11.16 22.78 -7.49
N ILE A 69 10.22 23.38 -6.74
CA ILE A 69 9.32 24.43 -7.27
C ILE A 69 10.12 25.68 -7.62
N THR A 70 11.02 26.12 -6.73
CA THR A 70 11.89 27.28 -6.97
C THR A 70 12.76 27.08 -8.21
N GLU A 71 13.29 25.88 -8.41
CA GLU A 71 14.07 25.52 -9.60
C GLU A 71 13.21 25.53 -10.88
N ALA A 72 11.95 25.10 -10.79
CA ALA A 72 11.05 25.00 -11.95
C ALA A 72 10.40 26.33 -12.36
N PHE A 73 10.10 27.21 -11.39
CA PHE A 73 9.30 28.44 -11.58
C PHE A 73 10.04 29.72 -11.18
N GLY A 74 11.24 29.62 -10.61
CA GLY A 74 11.93 30.75 -9.99
C GLY A 74 11.31 31.13 -8.63
N ARG A 75 11.95 32.07 -7.94
CA ARG A 75 11.41 32.61 -6.68
C ARG A 75 10.30 33.62 -6.98
N ARG A 76 9.13 33.44 -6.38
CA ARG A 76 7.92 34.25 -6.64
C ARG A 76 7.19 34.66 -5.36
N ASP A 77 6.33 35.66 -5.47
CA ASP A 77 5.50 36.16 -4.36
C ASP A 77 4.31 35.24 -4.02
N ASP A 78 3.93 34.36 -4.95
CA ASP A 78 2.91 33.32 -4.81
C ASP A 78 3.51 31.92 -4.56
N GLN A 79 4.76 31.86 -4.10
CA GLN A 79 5.47 30.61 -3.81
C GLN A 79 4.65 29.67 -2.91
N ILE A 80 4.01 30.21 -1.87
CA ILE A 80 3.17 29.43 -0.94
C ILE A 80 1.98 28.78 -1.65
N VAL A 81 1.38 29.47 -2.62
CA VAL A 81 0.25 28.93 -3.40
C VAL A 81 0.71 27.77 -4.28
N LEU A 82 1.89 27.89 -4.89
CA LEU A 82 2.52 26.82 -5.68
C LEU A 82 2.83 25.59 -4.81
N GLU A 83 3.47 25.82 -3.65
CA GLU A 83 3.84 24.79 -2.67
C GLU A 83 2.62 24.04 -2.14
N LEU A 84 1.56 24.77 -1.78
CA LEU A 84 0.33 24.14 -1.32
C LEU A 84 -0.30 23.29 -2.43
N TYR A 85 -0.43 23.83 -3.65
CA TYR A 85 -1.06 23.09 -4.74
C TYR A 85 -0.31 21.79 -5.07
N ALA A 86 1.01 21.87 -5.20
CA ALA A 86 1.86 20.70 -5.45
C ALA A 86 1.90 19.75 -4.26
N GLY A 87 1.97 20.27 -3.03
CA GLY A 87 2.01 19.46 -1.82
C GLY A 87 0.73 18.66 -1.58
N VAL A 88 -0.45 19.25 -1.82
CA VAL A 88 -1.70 18.49 -1.76
C VAL A 88 -1.75 17.43 -2.86
N ALA A 89 -1.29 17.74 -4.08
CA ALA A 89 -1.19 16.75 -5.16
C ALA A 89 -0.23 15.59 -4.83
N LEU A 90 0.88 15.88 -4.14
CA LEU A 90 1.81 14.87 -3.66
C LEU A 90 1.14 13.98 -2.60
N VAL A 91 0.42 14.56 -1.65
CA VAL A 91 -0.31 13.79 -0.63
C VAL A 91 -1.39 12.89 -1.25
N GLU A 92 -2.11 13.34 -2.29
CA GLU A 92 -3.04 12.49 -3.06
C GLU A 92 -2.35 11.25 -3.60
N ARG A 93 -1.24 11.45 -4.32
CA ARG A 93 -0.43 10.34 -4.84
C ARG A 93 0.07 9.44 -3.72
N ARG A 94 0.45 10.01 -2.58
CA ARG A 94 0.93 9.22 -1.44
C ARG A 94 -0.15 8.28 -0.90
N GLN A 95 -1.40 8.73 -0.89
CA GLN A 95 -2.52 7.90 -0.46
C GLN A 95 -2.87 6.79 -1.45
N ASP A 96 -2.66 7.00 -2.75
CA ASP A 96 -2.77 5.93 -3.74
C ASP A 96 -1.72 4.83 -3.49
N ILE A 97 -0.49 5.22 -3.15
CA ILE A 97 0.58 4.28 -2.77
C ILE A 97 0.25 3.57 -1.45
N GLN A 98 -0.38 4.25 -0.49
CA GLN A 98 -0.81 3.65 0.77
C GLN A 98 -1.77 2.46 0.55
N ALA A 99 -2.66 2.54 -0.44
CA ALA A 99 -3.54 1.42 -0.78
C ALA A 99 -2.75 0.17 -1.23
N ALA A 100 -1.65 0.35 -1.97
CA ALA A 100 -0.78 -0.75 -2.37
C ALA A 100 -0.07 -1.40 -1.17
N PHE A 101 0.27 -0.63 -0.12
CA PHE A 101 0.79 -1.20 1.14
C PHE A 101 -0.24 -2.07 1.85
N VAL A 102 -1.49 -1.60 1.94
CA VAL A 102 -2.60 -2.36 2.55
C VAL A 102 -2.79 -3.69 1.83
N ASP A 103 -2.93 -3.67 0.50
CA ASP A 103 -3.11 -4.88 -0.31
C ASP A 103 -1.96 -5.88 -0.10
N ARG A 104 -0.72 -5.38 -0.02
CA ARG A 104 0.47 -6.21 0.18
C ARG A 104 0.51 -6.83 1.58
N ILE A 105 0.19 -6.06 2.62
CA ILE A 105 0.16 -6.56 4.00
C ILE A 105 -0.95 -7.61 4.16
N ASP A 106 -2.10 -7.39 3.55
CA ASP A 106 -3.21 -8.34 3.53
C ASP A 106 -2.79 -9.66 2.86
N LEU A 107 -2.13 -9.59 1.70
CA LEU A 107 -1.62 -10.77 1.00
C LEU A 107 -0.61 -11.54 1.86
N LEU A 108 0.36 -10.85 2.46
CA LEU A 108 1.38 -11.47 3.32
C LEU A 108 0.76 -12.09 4.58
N THR A 109 -0.24 -11.43 5.19
CA THR A 109 -0.96 -11.96 6.35
C THR A 109 -1.75 -13.23 6.00
N ARG A 110 -2.40 -13.25 4.82
CA ARG A 110 -3.08 -14.47 4.33
C ARG A 110 -2.09 -15.59 4.04
N ALA A 111 -0.95 -15.28 3.42
CA ALA A 111 0.10 -16.25 3.15
C ALA A 111 0.70 -16.83 4.43
N GLU A 112 0.97 -15.99 5.43
CA GLU A 112 1.42 -16.42 6.75
C GLU A 112 0.44 -17.43 7.36
N LYS A 113 -0.85 -17.08 7.40
CA LYS A 113 -1.88 -17.96 7.95
C LYS A 113 -1.96 -19.30 7.23
N LEU A 114 -1.94 -19.29 5.89
CA LEU A 114 -1.98 -20.52 5.10
C LEU A 114 -0.77 -21.42 5.32
N LEU A 115 0.42 -20.82 5.50
CA LEU A 115 1.64 -21.57 5.81
C LEU A 115 1.63 -22.11 7.24
N ASP A 116 1.14 -21.35 8.20
CA ASP A 116 0.99 -21.78 9.60
C ASP A 116 0.01 -22.98 9.68
N ASP A 117 -1.17 -22.87 9.05
CA ASP A 117 -2.14 -23.96 8.91
C ASP A 117 -1.53 -25.20 8.22
N TYR A 118 -0.67 -24.98 7.23
CA TYR A 118 0.03 -26.05 6.52
C TYR A 118 1.07 -26.74 7.40
N VAL A 119 1.87 -26.00 8.17
CA VAL A 119 2.85 -26.55 9.13
C VAL A 119 2.13 -27.43 10.14
N ASP A 120 1.04 -26.96 10.74
CA ASP A 120 0.22 -27.72 11.68
C ASP A 120 -0.29 -29.03 11.07
N ARG A 121 -0.70 -28.97 9.80
CA ARG A 121 -1.16 -30.15 9.07
C ARG A 121 -0.03 -31.13 8.76
N VAL A 122 1.16 -30.66 8.38
CA VAL A 122 2.35 -31.52 8.22
C VAL A 122 2.68 -32.19 9.55
N GLU A 123 2.71 -31.43 10.65
CA GLU A 123 3.02 -31.97 11.98
C GLU A 123 1.99 -33.01 12.44
N SER A 124 0.69 -32.76 12.21
CA SER A 124 -0.35 -33.74 12.49
C SER A 124 -0.21 -35.00 11.64
N THR A 125 0.17 -34.88 10.37
CA THR A 125 0.38 -36.02 9.47
C THR A 125 1.60 -36.83 9.89
N LEU A 126 2.66 -36.14 10.31
CA LEU A 126 3.91 -36.74 10.77
C LEU A 126 3.74 -37.58 12.04
N ARG A 127 2.77 -37.25 12.91
CA ARG A 127 2.41 -38.07 14.08
C ARG A 127 1.81 -39.42 13.72
N ARG A 128 1.23 -39.55 12.52
CA ARG A 128 0.52 -40.75 12.04
C ARG A 128 1.29 -41.54 10.98
N ALA A 129 2.34 -40.94 10.41
CA ALA A 129 3.13 -41.56 9.37
C ALA A 129 4.04 -42.68 9.89
N ASP A 130 4.07 -43.79 9.15
CA ASP A 130 4.95 -44.93 9.38
C ASP A 130 6.43 -44.56 9.18
N TYR A 131 7.32 -45.29 9.86
CA TYR A 131 8.76 -45.16 9.69
C TYR A 131 9.18 -45.59 8.28
N GLY A 132 9.80 -44.68 7.54
CA GLY A 132 10.22 -44.88 6.14
C GLY A 132 9.84 -43.68 5.26
N GLY A 133 9.98 -43.85 3.94
CA GLY A 133 9.67 -42.82 2.94
C GLY A 133 10.90 -42.34 2.19
N GLN A 134 10.77 -42.17 0.88
CA GLN A 134 11.80 -41.57 0.04
C GLN A 134 11.77 -40.04 0.22
N PRO A 135 12.93 -39.37 0.23
CA PRO A 135 12.96 -37.91 0.20
C PRO A 135 12.23 -37.39 -1.03
N ILE A 136 11.57 -36.24 -0.88
CA ILE A 136 10.89 -35.57 -1.98
C ILE A 136 11.77 -34.46 -2.54
N LYS A 137 11.67 -34.23 -3.85
CA LYS A 137 12.29 -33.07 -4.47
C LYS A 137 11.38 -31.86 -4.23
N LEU A 138 11.90 -30.86 -3.54
CA LEU A 138 11.27 -29.55 -3.40
C LEU A 138 12.01 -28.57 -4.29
N ASP A 139 11.26 -27.78 -5.05
CA ASP A 139 11.83 -26.67 -5.79
C ASP A 139 12.26 -25.58 -4.80
N ASP A 140 13.36 -24.90 -5.09
CA ASP A 140 13.77 -23.71 -4.35
C ASP A 140 12.74 -22.58 -4.53
N PRO A 141 12.57 -21.69 -3.53
CA PRO A 141 11.68 -20.54 -3.70
C PRO A 141 12.20 -19.69 -4.85
N ALA A 142 11.38 -19.52 -5.89
CA ALA A 142 11.78 -18.74 -7.06
C ALA A 142 11.86 -17.24 -6.69
N PRO A 143 12.94 -16.53 -7.05
CA PRO A 143 12.87 -15.07 -7.09
C PRO A 143 11.89 -14.66 -8.20
N PHE A 144 10.92 -13.79 -7.91
CA PHE A 144 10.06 -13.22 -8.95
C PHE A 144 10.94 -12.57 -10.05
N PRO A 145 10.63 -12.71 -11.35
CA PRO A 145 11.38 -12.00 -12.39
C PRO A 145 11.33 -10.51 -12.08
N PRO A 146 12.47 -9.79 -12.14
CA PRO A 146 12.48 -8.36 -11.84
C PRO A 146 11.50 -7.67 -12.78
N LYS A 147 10.47 -7.03 -12.23
CA LYS A 147 9.85 -5.92 -12.96
C LYS A 147 10.83 -4.76 -12.85
N ALA A 148 11.23 -4.26 -14.02
CA ALA A 148 12.01 -3.04 -14.11
C ALA A 148 11.25 -1.93 -13.37
N ASP A 149 12.02 -1.15 -12.62
CA ASP A 149 11.67 0.15 -12.04
C ASP A 149 10.72 0.12 -10.82
N SER A 150 11.19 -0.42 -9.70
CA SER A 150 11.11 0.22 -8.36
C SER A 150 11.55 -0.76 -7.26
N ASP A 151 12.51 -0.31 -6.45
CA ASP A 151 12.96 -0.82 -5.15
C ASP A 151 12.77 -2.31 -4.84
N ASP A 152 13.84 -3.08 -5.03
CA ASP A 152 14.44 -4.14 -4.18
C ASP A 152 13.58 -5.01 -3.23
N GLU A 153 12.27 -5.09 -3.41
CA GLU A 153 11.38 -5.93 -2.65
C GLU A 153 10.65 -6.89 -3.57
N ARG A 154 11.44 -7.82 -4.12
CA ARG A 154 10.94 -8.99 -4.83
C ARG A 154 9.89 -9.68 -3.96
N LEU A 155 8.63 -9.65 -4.41
CA LEU A 155 7.56 -10.50 -3.89
C LEU A 155 8.09 -11.94 -3.86
N LEU A 156 8.07 -12.57 -2.69
CA LEU A 156 8.49 -13.96 -2.57
C LEU A 156 7.48 -14.82 -3.34
N VAL A 157 7.94 -15.56 -4.35
CA VAL A 157 7.15 -16.70 -4.82
C VAL A 157 7.40 -17.80 -3.82
N LEU A 158 6.40 -18.07 -2.97
CA LEU A 158 6.42 -19.21 -2.08
C LEU A 158 6.61 -20.49 -2.89
N ARG A 159 7.37 -21.44 -2.34
CA ARG A 159 7.55 -22.74 -2.99
C ARG A 159 6.18 -23.40 -3.17
N PRO A 160 5.94 -24.08 -4.31
CA PRO A 160 4.78 -24.93 -4.42
C PRO A 160 4.93 -26.10 -3.43
N LEU A 161 4.14 -26.10 -2.35
CA LEU A 161 4.16 -27.14 -1.34
C LEU A 161 3.14 -28.24 -1.69
N ILE A 162 3.60 -29.48 -1.71
CA ILE A 162 2.77 -30.66 -1.99
C ILE A 162 1.92 -30.98 -0.77
N TRP A 163 0.63 -31.26 -0.95
CA TRP A 163 -0.24 -31.64 0.16
C TRP A 163 0.30 -32.84 0.98
N PRO A 164 0.44 -32.73 2.31
CA PRO A 164 1.00 -33.81 3.13
C PRO A 164 0.04 -35.00 3.22
N ARG A 165 0.58 -36.21 3.09
CA ARG A 165 -0.16 -37.48 3.20
C ARG A 165 0.66 -38.48 4.00
N GLU A 166 0.00 -39.32 4.79
CA GLU A 166 0.65 -40.35 5.62
C GLU A 166 1.53 -41.29 4.79
N ALA A 167 1.08 -41.65 3.56
CA ALA A 167 1.80 -42.49 2.62
C ALA A 167 3.14 -41.92 2.11
N MET A 168 3.43 -40.63 2.34
CA MET A 168 4.71 -40.03 1.96
C MET A 168 5.88 -40.50 2.84
N GLY A 169 5.57 -41.05 4.02
CA GLY A 169 6.56 -41.46 5.01
C GLY A 169 7.20 -40.27 5.74
N ARG A 170 7.81 -40.56 6.90
CA ARG A 170 8.34 -39.54 7.82
C ARG A 170 9.41 -38.65 7.20
N THR A 171 10.36 -39.22 6.44
CA THR A 171 11.47 -38.46 5.82
C THR A 171 10.97 -37.32 4.93
N ALA A 172 9.98 -37.59 4.07
CA ALA A 172 9.39 -36.59 3.19
C ALA A 172 8.59 -35.54 3.96
N LEU A 173 7.87 -35.96 5.00
CA LEU A 173 7.08 -35.05 5.85
C LEU A 173 7.99 -34.14 6.69
N ASP A 174 9.12 -34.64 7.20
CA ASP A 174 10.13 -33.81 7.88
C ASP A 174 10.72 -32.77 6.91
N GLN A 175 11.02 -33.13 5.66
CA GLN A 175 11.47 -32.17 4.64
C GLN A 175 10.43 -31.10 4.35
N LEU A 176 9.14 -31.47 4.22
CA LEU A 176 8.05 -30.51 4.08
C LEU A 176 7.92 -29.59 5.29
N ARG A 177 8.11 -30.13 6.51
CA ARG A 177 8.05 -29.33 7.75
C ARG A 177 9.15 -28.29 7.77
N GLU A 178 10.39 -28.67 7.50
CA GLU A 178 11.51 -27.73 7.50
C GLU A 178 11.37 -26.67 6.39
N ALA A 179 10.95 -27.07 5.19
CA ALA A 179 10.71 -26.14 4.09
C ALA A 179 9.58 -25.13 4.40
N SER A 180 8.45 -25.61 4.93
CA SER A 180 7.32 -24.75 5.30
C SER A 180 7.64 -23.82 6.47
N LYS A 181 8.43 -24.27 7.46
CA LYS A 181 8.92 -23.41 8.55
C LYS A 181 9.87 -22.32 8.04
N ALA A 182 10.76 -22.65 7.10
CA ALA A 182 11.64 -21.66 6.48
C ALA A 182 10.86 -20.62 5.67
N ASP A 183 9.87 -21.05 4.88
CA ASP A 183 9.00 -20.16 4.11
C ASP A 183 8.14 -19.27 5.02
N LEU A 184 7.60 -19.83 6.12
CA LEU A 184 6.84 -19.07 7.13
C LEU A 184 7.71 -17.99 7.78
N ALA A 185 8.94 -18.31 8.17
CA ALA A 185 9.88 -17.34 8.72
C ALA A 185 10.19 -16.21 7.72
N ALA A 186 10.37 -16.55 6.43
CA ALA A 186 10.60 -15.57 5.38
C ALA A 186 9.38 -14.67 5.09
N VAL A 187 8.16 -15.19 5.22
CA VAL A 187 6.93 -14.40 5.12
C VAL A 187 6.78 -13.46 6.32
N ARG A 188 7.00 -13.95 7.54
CA ARG A 188 6.95 -13.12 8.77
C ARG A 188 7.93 -11.95 8.71
N ALA A 189 9.18 -12.22 8.35
CA ALA A 189 10.20 -11.16 8.20
C ALA A 189 9.79 -10.09 7.17
N ARG A 190 9.16 -10.49 6.06
CA ARG A 190 8.65 -9.54 5.05
C ARG A 190 7.41 -8.80 5.52
N LEU A 191 6.52 -9.44 6.25
CA LEU A 191 5.33 -8.82 6.82
C LEU A 191 5.75 -7.73 7.82
N ASP A 192 6.73 -8.00 8.68
CA ASP A 192 7.29 -7.03 9.62
C ASP A 192 7.94 -5.86 8.88
N LYS A 193 8.75 -6.15 7.84
CA LYS A 193 9.35 -5.10 7.01
C LYS A 193 8.29 -4.23 6.30
N ALA A 194 7.24 -4.86 5.76
CA ALA A 194 6.15 -4.15 5.09
C ALA A 194 5.36 -3.27 6.07
N ARG A 195 5.07 -3.77 7.29
CA ARG A 195 4.43 -2.99 8.35
C ARG A 195 5.29 -1.81 8.80
N GLN A 196 6.59 -2.02 8.96
CA GLN A 196 7.52 -0.93 9.30
C GLN A 196 7.59 0.12 8.19
N ALA A 197 7.66 -0.31 6.93
CA ALA A 197 7.63 0.58 5.78
C ALA A 197 6.33 1.38 5.72
N GLN A 198 5.17 0.74 5.94
CA GLN A 198 3.87 1.41 6.02
C GLN A 198 3.86 2.44 7.17
N ALA A 199 4.32 2.06 8.37
CA ALA A 199 4.34 2.98 9.51
C ALA A 199 5.22 4.22 9.26
N ASN A 200 6.40 4.03 8.67
CA ASN A 200 7.28 5.13 8.27
C ASN A 200 6.61 6.01 7.20
N TYR A 201 5.96 5.38 6.23
CA TYR A 201 5.26 6.05 5.15
C TYR A 201 4.08 6.89 5.64
N ASP A 202 3.29 6.34 6.56
CA ASP A 202 2.17 6.99 7.23
C ASP A 202 2.66 8.17 8.09
N GLY A 203 3.75 7.98 8.85
CA GLY A 203 4.40 9.05 9.60
C GLY A 203 4.86 10.21 8.72
N GLY A 204 5.47 9.91 7.57
CA GLY A 204 5.84 10.92 6.57
C GLY A 204 4.62 11.63 5.98
N THR A 205 3.55 10.89 5.66
CA THR A 205 2.31 11.48 5.13
C THR A 205 1.61 12.38 6.16
N ALA A 206 1.60 12.00 7.44
CA ALA A 206 1.07 12.84 8.51
C ALA A 206 1.90 14.12 8.73
N HIS A 207 3.22 14.04 8.59
CA HIS A 207 4.10 15.21 8.60
C HIS A 207 3.73 16.19 7.47
N TRP A 208 3.55 15.68 6.25
CA TRP A 208 3.10 16.45 5.10
C TRP A 208 1.74 17.13 5.33
N LEU A 209 0.73 16.38 5.81
CA LEU A 209 -0.59 16.93 6.12
C LEU A 209 -0.51 18.07 7.14
N THR A 210 0.30 17.89 8.19
CA THR A 210 0.50 18.91 9.23
C THR A 210 1.17 20.16 8.67
N TYR A 211 2.19 19.99 7.83
CA TYR A 211 2.87 21.09 7.15
C TYR A 211 1.89 21.86 6.25
N LEU A 212 1.13 21.17 5.40
CA LEU A 212 0.23 21.81 4.44
C LEU A 212 -0.90 22.59 5.11
N ARG A 213 -1.42 22.09 6.25
CA ARG A 213 -2.39 22.87 7.05
C ARG A 213 -1.80 24.18 7.54
N LYS A 214 -0.59 24.15 8.12
CA LYS A 214 0.09 25.37 8.58
C LYS A 214 0.35 26.36 7.45
N VAL A 215 0.74 25.85 6.28
CA VAL A 215 0.98 26.67 5.08
C VAL A 215 -0.33 27.31 4.59
N ALA A 216 -1.42 26.54 4.54
CA ALA A 216 -2.73 27.06 4.13
C ALA A 216 -3.27 28.12 5.11
N GLU A 217 -3.12 27.91 6.41
CA GLU A 217 -3.51 28.86 7.47
C GLU A 217 -2.69 30.16 7.42
N ALA A 218 -1.43 30.08 6.99
CA ALA A 218 -0.52 31.22 6.92
C ALA A 218 -0.69 32.09 5.65
N GLU A 219 -1.44 31.64 4.64
CA GLU A 219 -1.63 32.34 3.37
C GLU A 219 -3.00 33.03 3.32
N PRO A 220 -3.06 34.37 3.48
CA PRO A 220 -4.33 35.11 3.54
C PRO A 220 -5.19 34.95 2.29
N ARG A 221 -4.56 34.87 1.11
CA ARG A 221 -5.28 34.74 -0.18
C ARG A 221 -6.09 33.45 -0.29
N LEU A 222 -5.78 32.44 0.54
CA LEU A 222 -6.48 31.17 0.58
C LEU A 222 -7.57 31.13 1.64
N GLN A 223 -7.74 32.18 2.43
CA GLN A 223 -8.77 32.32 3.46
C GLN A 223 -10.03 33.04 2.94
N GLU A 224 -9.92 33.75 1.80
CA GLU A 224 -11.00 34.51 1.20
C GLU A 224 -11.98 33.59 0.43
N GLU A 225 -13.29 33.79 0.61
CA GLU A 225 -14.39 33.02 -0.01
C GLU A 225 -14.68 33.40 -1.47
#